data_AF-A0A964ZFY4-F1
#
_entry.id   AF-A0A964ZFY4-F1
#
_cell.length_a   1.000
_cell.length_b   1.000
_cell.length_c   1.000
_cell.angle_alpha   90.00
_cell.angle_beta   90.00
_cell.angle_gamma   90.00
#
_symmetry.space_group_name_H-M   'P 1'
#
loop_
_entity.id
_entity.type
_entity.pdbx_description
1 polymer ?
#
loop_
_entity_poly.entity_id
_entity_poly.type
_entity_poly.pdbx_seq_one_letter_code
_entity_poly.pdbx_strand_id
1 'polypeptide(L)'
;MDEPETNDLPVKIRRLVEERGWNQEEFARIARLNRHTARQILLPGPQRKLRNATILACARAFGLSVSELRDQPLERLLPRMAQGAAGADDPTRRRLESASNPDLKSWIERNPDRARQLDDAEFAELLNLQDSLGSFGVEGFVQRIERRRKLLQRVQAICASEYLDLLEPLVGLIFDKLKPKGQP
;
A
#
# COMPACT_ATOMS: atom_id res chain seq x y z
N MET A 1 9.46 8.05 42.01
CA MET A 1 8.69 7.23 41.05
C MET A 1 9.38 7.41 39.72
N ASP A 2 10.19 6.44 39.35
CA ASP A 2 11.09 6.50 38.19
C ASP A 2 10.32 6.43 36.87
N GLU A 3 10.58 7.39 35.98
CA GLU A 3 10.15 7.39 34.57
C GLU A 3 11.06 6.44 33.76
N PRO A 4 10.54 5.43 33.03
CA PRO A 4 11.40 4.54 32.25
C PRO A 4 11.01 4.52 30.76
N GLU A 5 11.16 5.59 29.96
CA GLU A 5 10.53 5.57 28.60
C GLU A 5 11.33 6.07 27.38
N THR A 6 12.66 6.05 27.35
CA THR A 6 13.37 6.41 26.08
C THR A 6 14.42 5.46 25.53
N ASN A 7 14.76 4.37 26.23
CA ASN A 7 15.80 3.42 25.76
C ASN A 7 15.30 2.04 25.31
N ASP A 8 14.00 1.75 25.34
CA ASP A 8 13.50 0.40 25.00
C ASP A 8 13.07 0.24 23.53
N LEU A 9 13.03 1.34 22.77
CA LEU A 9 12.59 1.32 21.37
C LEU A 9 13.47 0.44 20.45
N PRO A 10 14.81 0.45 20.53
CA PRO A 10 15.64 -0.44 19.71
C PRO A 10 15.44 -1.92 20.08
N VAL A 11 15.24 -2.22 21.36
CA VAL A 11 14.98 -3.59 21.87
C VAL A 11 13.64 -4.10 21.35
N LYS A 12 12.61 -3.26 21.39
CA LYS A 12 11.30 -3.53 20.83
C LYS A 12 11.35 -3.78 19.32
N ILE A 13 12.07 -2.93 18.58
CA ILE A 13 12.30 -3.13 17.13
C ILE A 13 13.02 -4.46 16.88
N ARG A 14 14.05 -4.81 17.66
CA ARG A 14 14.75 -6.07 17.51
C ARG A 14 13.83 -7.28 17.71
N ARG A 15 13.00 -7.28 18.77
CA ARG A 15 12.00 -8.34 18.98
C ARG A 15 11.02 -8.45 17.82
N LEU A 16 10.57 -7.32 17.28
CA LEU A 16 9.70 -7.31 16.09
C LEU A 16 10.38 -7.88 14.84
N VAL A 17 11.69 -7.70 14.68
CA VAL A 17 12.48 -8.29 13.59
C VAL A 17 12.63 -9.79 13.79
N GLU A 18 12.89 -10.25 15.01
CA GLU A 18 13.02 -11.67 15.38
C GLU A 18 11.70 -12.42 15.18
N GLU A 19 10.58 -11.86 15.62
CA GLU A 19 9.24 -12.43 15.43
C GLU A 19 8.84 -12.54 13.95
N ARG A 20 9.40 -11.67 13.10
CA ARG A 20 9.24 -11.74 11.64
C ARG A 20 10.16 -12.73 10.94
N GLY A 21 11.15 -13.28 11.66
CA GLY A 21 12.19 -14.11 11.08
C GLY A 21 13.10 -13.38 10.10
N TRP A 22 13.17 -12.04 10.16
CA TRP A 22 13.99 -11.26 9.24
C TRP A 22 15.46 -11.28 9.66
N ASN A 23 16.34 -11.53 8.71
CA ASN A 23 17.77 -11.36 8.92
C ASN A 23 18.19 -9.87 8.78
N GLN A 24 19.43 -9.54 9.18
CA GLN A 24 19.93 -8.16 9.15
C GLN A 24 19.84 -7.51 7.76
N GLU A 25 20.12 -8.28 6.70
CA GLU A 25 20.09 -7.78 5.31
C GLU A 25 18.65 -7.55 4.84
N GLU A 26 17.73 -8.45 5.18
CA GLU A 26 16.31 -8.33 4.90
C GLU A 26 15.71 -7.13 5.60
N PHE A 27 16.01 -6.96 6.90
CA PHE A 27 15.55 -5.80 7.65
C PHE A 27 16.08 -4.49 7.06
N ALA A 28 17.38 -4.43 6.72
CA ALA A 28 17.97 -3.26 6.08
C ALA A 28 17.29 -2.94 4.74
N ARG A 29 17.02 -3.96 3.93
CA ARG A 29 16.36 -3.82 2.62
C ARG A 29 14.91 -3.35 2.75
N ILE A 30 14.12 -3.97 3.63
CA ILE A 30 12.69 -3.66 3.81
C ILE A 30 12.52 -2.28 4.44
N ALA A 31 13.30 -1.96 5.47
CA ALA A 31 13.24 -0.65 6.12
C ALA A 31 13.98 0.46 5.35
N ARG A 32 14.63 0.14 4.22
CA ARG A 32 15.47 1.06 3.44
C ARG A 32 16.53 1.76 4.30
N LEU A 33 17.13 1.01 5.22
CA LEU A 33 18.16 1.50 6.13
C LEU A 33 19.55 1.08 5.63
N ASN A 34 20.55 1.90 5.95
CA ASN A 34 21.94 1.49 5.75
C ASN A 34 22.21 0.23 6.59
N ARG A 35 22.92 -0.74 6.01
CA ARG A 35 23.34 -1.99 6.67
C ARG A 35 24.01 -1.75 8.02
N HIS A 36 24.77 -0.67 8.16
CA HIS A 36 25.40 -0.29 9.43
C HIS A 36 24.37 0.19 10.46
N THR A 37 23.38 0.98 10.05
CA THR A 37 22.27 1.43 10.92
C THR A 37 21.39 0.26 11.36
N ALA A 38 21.05 -0.65 10.45
CA ALA A 38 20.33 -1.88 10.79
C ALA A 38 21.13 -2.73 11.79
N ARG A 39 22.45 -2.84 11.60
CA ARG A 39 23.35 -3.53 12.54
C ARG A 39 23.32 -2.91 13.94
N GLN A 40 23.36 -1.58 14.02
CA GLN A 40 23.32 -0.85 15.29
C GLN A 40 22.00 -0.99 16.04
N ILE A 41 20.90 -1.21 15.31
CA ILE A 41 19.58 -1.47 15.93
C ILE A 41 19.50 -2.89 16.46
N LEU A 42 20.07 -3.86 15.73
CA LEU A 42 19.93 -5.29 16.04
C LEU A 42 20.98 -5.82 17.03
N LEU A 43 22.21 -5.29 17.02
CA LEU A 43 23.22 -5.72 17.98
C LEU A 43 23.10 -4.96 19.32
N PRO A 44 23.21 -5.66 20.46
CA PRO A 44 23.32 -5.02 21.76
C PRO A 44 24.65 -4.25 21.86
N GLY A 45 24.58 -2.93 21.84
CA GLY A 45 25.71 -2.01 22.02
C GLY A 45 25.26 -0.72 22.71
N PRO A 46 26.15 0.28 22.92
CA PRO A 46 25.77 1.56 23.51
C PRO A 46 24.70 2.22 22.63
N GLN A 47 23.45 2.14 23.06
CA GLN A 47 22.30 2.57 22.28
C GLN A 47 22.31 4.08 22.13
N ARG A 48 22.74 4.55 20.95
CA ARG A 48 22.49 5.93 20.55
C ARG A 48 21.01 6.09 20.27
N LYS A 49 20.43 7.20 20.71
CA LYS A 49 19.04 7.58 20.40
C LYS A 49 18.82 7.47 18.89
N LEU A 50 17.84 6.67 18.48
CA LEU A 50 17.48 6.51 17.08
C LEU A 50 16.97 7.85 16.54
N ARG A 51 17.44 8.22 15.34
CA ARG A 51 16.95 9.43 14.68
C ARG A 51 15.47 9.23 14.31
N ASN A 52 14.67 10.29 14.38
CA ASN A 52 13.24 10.23 14.00
C ASN A 52 13.04 9.68 12.58
N ALA A 53 13.95 9.98 11.65
CA ALA A 53 13.93 9.41 10.29
C ALA A 53 14.08 7.88 10.28
N THR A 54 14.95 7.32 11.14
CA THR A 54 15.14 5.88 11.29
C THR A 54 13.93 5.22 11.95
N ILE A 55 13.34 5.87 12.96
CA ILE A 55 12.14 5.38 13.63
C ILE A 55 10.97 5.35 12.63
N LEU A 56 10.80 6.39 11.82
CA LEU A 56 9.79 6.43 10.76
C LEU A 56 9.98 5.32 9.72
N ALA A 57 11.23 5.07 9.32
CA ALA A 57 11.57 4.00 8.39
C ALA A 57 11.25 2.60 8.97
N CYS A 58 11.57 2.37 10.25
CA CYS A 58 11.19 1.14 10.95
C CYS A 58 9.67 1.00 11.08
N ALA A 59 8.96 2.06 11.50
CA ALA A 59 7.50 2.04 11.63
C ALA A 59 6.83 1.67 10.29
N ARG A 60 7.27 2.28 9.19
CA ARG A 60 6.83 1.92 7.83
C ARG A 60 7.14 0.48 7.46
N ALA A 61 8.33 -0.03 7.80
CA ALA A 61 8.71 -1.41 7.53
C ALA A 61 7.75 -2.42 8.20
N PHE A 62 7.25 -2.07 9.38
CA PHE A 62 6.30 -2.89 10.13
C PHE A 62 4.83 -2.62 9.80
N GLY A 63 4.52 -1.62 8.96
CA GLY A 63 3.14 -1.22 8.66
C GLY A 63 2.45 -0.44 9.79
N LEU A 64 3.23 0.21 10.65
CA LEU A 64 2.76 0.93 11.86
C LEU A 64 3.03 2.44 11.75
N SER A 65 2.29 3.24 12.51
CA SER A 65 2.62 4.65 12.74
C SER A 65 3.74 4.82 13.78
N VAL A 66 4.36 6.01 13.80
CA VAL A 66 5.45 6.32 14.75
C VAL A 66 4.95 6.36 16.19
N SER A 67 3.73 6.87 16.41
CA SER A 67 3.07 6.86 17.72
C SER A 67 2.79 5.43 18.17
N GLU A 68 2.28 4.57 17.30
CA GLU A 68 2.06 3.17 17.65
C GLU A 68 3.36 2.44 18.00
N LEU A 69 4.42 2.65 17.22
CA LEU A 69 5.71 2.02 17.48
C LEU A 69 6.32 2.48 18.83
N ARG A 70 6.03 3.71 19.29
CA ARG A 70 6.49 4.21 20.58
C ARG A 70 5.60 3.77 21.74
N ASP A 71 4.30 4.02 21.60
CA ASP A 71 3.39 4.07 22.74
C ASP A 71 2.64 2.73 22.97
N GLN A 72 2.54 1.86 21.95
CA GLN A 72 1.81 0.59 22.10
C GLN A 72 2.71 -0.55 22.58
N PRO A 73 2.29 -1.39 23.54
CA PRO A 73 3.10 -2.53 23.97
C PRO A 73 3.28 -3.57 22.85
N LEU A 74 4.38 -4.31 22.89
CA LEU A 74 4.76 -5.30 21.87
C LEU A 74 3.62 -6.31 21.63
N GLU A 75 2.95 -6.79 22.68
CA GLU A 75 1.91 -7.81 22.54
C GLU A 75 0.68 -7.32 21.76
N ARG A 76 0.41 -6.00 21.75
CA ARG A 76 -0.69 -5.41 20.95
C ARG A 76 -0.30 -5.13 19.51
N LEU A 77 0.99 -5.01 19.24
CA LEU A 77 1.51 -4.78 17.90
C LEU A 77 1.56 -6.09 17.10
N LEU A 78 1.85 -7.24 17.72
CA LEU A 78 1.96 -8.54 17.03
C LEU A 78 0.69 -8.95 16.25
N PRO A 79 -0.54 -8.88 16.80
CA PRO A 79 -1.76 -9.26 16.08
C PRO A 79 -2.08 -8.32 14.91
N ARG A 80 -1.79 -7.03 15.06
CA ARG A 80 -1.99 -6.01 14.01
C ARG A 80 -0.94 -6.11 12.91
N MET A 81 0.27 -6.46 13.28
CA MET A 81 1.36 -6.75 12.35
C MET A 81 1.14 -8.04 11.55
N ALA A 82 0.37 -9.01 12.06
CA ALA A 82 -0.07 -10.17 11.30
C ALA A 82 -1.15 -9.81 10.26
N GLN A 83 -1.94 -8.76 10.50
CA GLN A 83 -3.02 -8.32 9.61
C GLN A 83 -2.63 -7.19 8.65
N GLY A 84 -1.55 -6.45 8.94
CA GLY A 84 -1.26 -5.16 8.30
C GLY A 84 0.12 -4.98 7.67
N ALA A 85 0.92 -6.04 7.45
CA ALA A 85 2.31 -5.82 7.08
C ALA A 85 2.82 -6.63 5.89
N ALA A 86 3.57 -5.89 5.06
CA ALA A 86 4.37 -6.33 3.92
C ALA A 86 5.50 -7.31 4.32
N GLY A 87 5.14 -8.51 4.78
CA GLY A 87 5.98 -9.69 4.85
C GLY A 87 5.25 -10.85 4.17
N ALA A 88 5.89 -11.50 3.22
CA ALA A 88 5.35 -12.54 2.32
C ALA A 88 4.22 -12.08 1.35
N ASP A 89 3.33 -11.18 1.77
CA ASP A 89 2.20 -10.68 0.99
C ASP A 89 2.39 -9.24 0.49
N ASP A 90 3.45 -8.97 -0.28
CA ASP A 90 3.48 -7.72 -1.04
C ASP A 90 2.38 -7.85 -2.11
N PRO A 91 1.31 -7.03 -2.09
CA PRO A 91 0.27 -7.10 -3.12
C PRO A 91 0.88 -6.96 -4.51
N THR A 92 2.00 -6.23 -4.67
CA THR A 92 2.76 -6.16 -5.92
C THR A 92 3.36 -7.51 -6.33
N ARG A 93 3.84 -8.33 -5.39
CA ARG A 93 4.36 -9.68 -5.67
C ARG A 93 3.26 -10.64 -6.07
N ARG A 94 2.15 -10.68 -5.31
CA ARG A 94 0.97 -11.48 -5.68
C ARG A 94 0.45 -11.10 -7.07
N ARG A 95 0.42 -9.81 -7.37
CA ARG A 95 0.04 -9.27 -8.69
C ARG A 95 1.01 -9.71 -9.79
N LEU A 96 2.31 -9.69 -9.53
CA LEU A 96 3.34 -10.17 -10.47
C LEU A 96 3.22 -11.69 -10.74
N GLU A 97 2.94 -12.48 -9.71
CA GLU A 97 2.74 -13.93 -9.81
C GLU A 97 1.47 -14.29 -10.59
N SER A 98 0.39 -13.53 -10.37
CA SER A 98 -0.90 -13.75 -11.04
C SER A 98 -0.95 -13.24 -12.50
N ALA A 99 -0.08 -12.31 -12.89
CA ALA A 99 -0.03 -11.84 -14.26
C ALA A 99 0.60 -12.90 -15.17
N SER A 100 -0.06 -13.28 -16.27
CA SER A 100 0.53 -14.17 -17.29
C SER A 100 1.23 -13.42 -18.44
N ASN A 101 0.77 -12.23 -18.79
CA ASN A 101 1.28 -11.43 -19.90
C ASN A 101 2.57 -10.67 -19.53
N PRO A 102 3.63 -10.76 -20.37
CA PRO A 102 4.92 -10.12 -20.13
C PRO A 102 4.86 -8.59 -20.06
N ASP A 103 3.94 -7.94 -20.78
CA ASP A 103 3.76 -6.49 -20.75
C ASP A 103 3.18 -6.03 -19.41
N LEU A 104 2.24 -6.79 -18.84
CA LEU A 104 1.67 -6.50 -17.52
C LEU A 104 2.72 -6.70 -16.42
N LYS A 105 3.52 -7.78 -16.50
CA LYS A 105 4.65 -7.99 -15.57
C LYS A 105 5.65 -6.84 -15.63
N SER A 106 6.09 -6.51 -16.84
CA SER A 106 7.00 -5.39 -17.08
C SER A 106 6.45 -4.07 -16.54
N TRP A 107 5.15 -3.84 -16.66
CA TRP A 107 4.51 -2.63 -16.14
C TRP A 107 4.52 -2.60 -14.60
N ILE A 108 4.18 -3.71 -13.95
CA ILE A 108 4.17 -3.84 -12.48
C ILE A 108 5.58 -3.60 -11.91
N GLU A 109 6.61 -4.15 -12.54
CA GLU A 109 8.00 -3.97 -12.12
C GLU A 109 8.48 -2.52 -12.25
N ARG A 110 8.09 -1.84 -13.34
CA ARG A 110 8.43 -0.43 -13.58
C ARG A 110 7.61 0.53 -12.72
N ASN A 111 6.41 0.14 -12.29
CA ASN A 111 5.47 0.99 -11.57
C ASN A 111 4.94 0.34 -10.27
N PRO A 112 5.79 -0.01 -9.31
CA PRO A 112 5.37 -0.75 -8.11
C PRO A 112 4.39 0.04 -7.25
N ASP A 113 4.56 1.36 -7.14
CA ASP A 113 3.70 2.20 -6.32
C ASP A 113 2.30 2.37 -6.92
N ARG A 114 2.18 2.47 -8.25
CA ARG A 114 0.88 2.50 -8.94
C ARG A 114 0.21 1.14 -8.91
N ALA A 115 0.99 0.07 -9.09
CA ALA A 115 0.48 -1.28 -8.96
C ALA A 115 -0.15 -1.51 -7.58
N ARG A 116 0.42 -0.98 -6.49
CA ARG A 116 -0.17 -1.04 -5.13
C ARG A 116 -1.48 -0.28 -4.98
N GLN A 117 -1.66 0.82 -5.70
CA GLN A 117 -2.86 1.65 -5.62
C GLN A 117 -4.07 1.03 -6.32
N LEU A 118 -3.87 0.00 -7.16
CA LEU A 118 -4.98 -0.76 -7.71
C LEU A 118 -5.62 -1.59 -6.59
N ASP A 119 -6.95 -1.56 -6.51
CA ASP A 119 -7.68 -2.54 -5.71
C ASP A 119 -7.72 -3.91 -6.41
N ASP A 120 -8.20 -4.93 -5.71
CA ASP A 120 -8.19 -6.30 -6.24
C ASP A 120 -9.21 -6.50 -7.38
N ALA A 121 -10.30 -5.72 -7.41
CA ALA A 121 -11.29 -5.77 -8.48
C ALA A 121 -10.75 -5.13 -9.78
N GLU A 122 -10.14 -3.96 -9.66
CA GLU A 122 -9.45 -3.25 -10.74
C GLU A 122 -8.29 -4.08 -11.30
N PHE A 123 -7.55 -4.78 -10.43
CA PHE A 123 -6.50 -5.68 -10.89
C PHE A 123 -7.07 -6.92 -11.59
N ALA A 124 -8.16 -7.49 -11.09
CA ALA A 124 -8.87 -8.58 -11.78
C ALA A 124 -9.40 -8.16 -13.16
N GLU A 125 -9.87 -6.91 -13.32
CA GLU A 125 -10.22 -6.36 -14.64
C GLU A 125 -9.03 -6.35 -15.61
N LEU A 126 -7.83 -6.00 -15.13
CA LEU A 126 -6.60 -6.06 -15.94
C LEU A 126 -6.21 -7.50 -16.29
N LEU A 127 -6.41 -8.45 -15.39
CA LEU A 127 -6.18 -9.87 -15.65
C LEU A 127 -7.18 -10.43 -16.68
N ASN A 128 -8.45 -10.07 -16.59
CA ASN A 128 -9.48 -10.51 -17.54
C ASN A 128 -9.24 -9.96 -18.95
N LEU A 129 -8.61 -8.79 -19.06
CA LEU A 129 -8.31 -8.15 -20.34
C LEU A 129 -6.92 -8.51 -20.87
N GLN A 130 -6.20 -9.40 -20.18
CA GLN A 130 -4.79 -9.69 -20.41
C GLN A 130 -4.45 -10.14 -21.85
N ASP A 131 -5.37 -10.85 -22.50
CA ASP A 131 -5.22 -11.31 -23.89
C ASP A 131 -5.45 -10.17 -24.91
N SER A 132 -6.15 -9.10 -24.49
CA SER A 132 -6.46 -7.92 -25.32
C SER A 132 -5.51 -6.73 -25.09
N LEU A 133 -4.60 -6.83 -24.12
CA LEU A 133 -3.67 -5.75 -23.75
C LEU A 133 -2.70 -5.38 -24.89
N GLY A 134 -2.48 -6.26 -25.87
CA GLY A 134 -1.53 -6.06 -26.97
C GLY A 134 -1.90 -4.95 -27.98
N SER A 135 -3.18 -4.57 -28.12
CA SER A 135 -3.58 -3.53 -29.09
C SER A 135 -3.72 -2.12 -28.48
N PHE A 136 -4.02 -2.03 -27.19
CA PHE A 136 -4.31 -0.76 -26.49
C PHE A 136 -3.22 -0.38 -25.46
N GLY A 137 -2.39 -1.35 -25.06
CA GLY A 137 -1.32 -1.19 -24.08
C GLY A 137 -1.83 -1.19 -22.63
N VAL A 138 -1.05 -1.81 -21.75
CA VAL A 138 -1.33 -1.89 -20.29
C VAL A 138 -1.50 -0.50 -19.67
N GLU A 139 -0.66 0.45 -20.06
CA GLU A 139 -0.69 1.81 -19.54
C GLU A 139 -2.02 2.53 -19.86
N GLY A 140 -2.57 2.34 -21.06
CA GLY A 140 -3.84 2.96 -21.46
C GLY A 140 -5.02 2.43 -20.63
N PHE A 141 -5.04 1.13 -20.35
CA PHE A 141 -6.04 0.52 -19.48
C PHE A 141 -5.92 0.99 -18.03
N VAL A 142 -4.70 1.01 -17.49
CA VAL A 142 -4.48 1.51 -16.13
C VAL A 142 -4.90 2.98 -16.01
N GLN A 143 -4.57 3.83 -16.98
CA GLN A 143 -5.03 5.22 -16.98
C GLN A 143 -6.56 5.34 -17.03
N ARG A 144 -7.24 4.47 -17.77
CA ARG A 144 -8.71 4.45 -17.81
C ARG A 144 -9.30 4.07 -16.44
N ILE A 145 -8.72 3.07 -15.77
CA ILE A 145 -9.11 2.67 -14.41
C ILE A 145 -8.89 3.83 -13.43
N GLU A 146 -7.70 4.45 -13.44
CA GLU A 146 -7.38 5.59 -12.58
C GLU A 146 -8.32 6.78 -12.81
N ARG A 147 -8.64 7.06 -14.08
CA ARG A 147 -9.61 8.11 -14.44
C ARG A 147 -11.01 7.77 -13.92
N ARG A 148 -11.47 6.53 -14.08
CA ARG A 148 -12.76 6.05 -13.55
C ARG A 148 -12.82 6.22 -12.04
N ARG A 149 -11.78 5.79 -11.32
CA ARG A 149 -11.71 5.92 -9.86
C ARG A 149 -11.80 7.37 -9.40
N LYS A 150 -10.99 8.25 -10.00
CA LYS A 150 -11.02 9.70 -9.70
C LYS A 150 -12.39 10.31 -10.00
N LEU A 151 -13.04 9.91 -11.09
CA LEU A 151 -14.36 10.39 -11.44
C LEU A 151 -15.40 9.95 -10.41
N LEU A 152 -15.42 8.67 -10.04
CA LEU A 152 -16.34 8.15 -9.02
C LEU A 152 -16.15 8.83 -7.66
N GLN A 153 -14.91 9.04 -7.23
CA GLN A 153 -14.61 9.77 -5.99
C GLN A 153 -15.13 11.22 -6.03
N ARG A 154 -14.97 11.91 -7.16
CA ARG A 154 -15.50 13.27 -7.34
C ARG A 154 -17.02 13.29 -7.35
N VAL A 155 -17.64 12.37 -8.09
CA VAL A 155 -19.10 12.21 -8.12
C VAL A 155 -19.64 11.94 -6.72
N GLN A 156 -19.02 11.04 -5.97
CA GLN A 156 -19.41 10.75 -4.59
C GLN A 156 -19.29 11.98 -3.68
N ALA A 157 -18.23 12.76 -3.82
CA ALA A 157 -18.07 14.02 -3.08
C ALA A 157 -19.15 15.06 -3.47
N ILE A 158 -19.49 15.14 -4.76
CA ILE A 158 -20.57 16.01 -5.26
C ILE A 158 -21.92 15.56 -4.71
N CYS A 159 -22.21 14.25 -4.70
CA CYS A 159 -23.46 13.72 -4.16
C CYS A 159 -23.61 13.99 -2.66
N ALA A 160 -22.50 14.11 -1.92
CA ALA A 160 -22.48 14.47 -0.50
C ALA A 160 -22.56 15.99 -0.27
N SER A 161 -22.74 16.78 -1.31
CA SER A 161 -22.78 18.25 -1.27
C SER A 161 -24.12 18.78 -1.78
N GLU A 162 -24.33 20.09 -1.61
CA GLU A 162 -25.49 20.82 -2.14
C GLU A 162 -25.58 20.80 -3.69
N TYR A 163 -24.52 20.37 -4.39
CA TYR A 163 -24.50 20.27 -5.85
C TYR A 163 -25.16 19.00 -6.40
N LEU A 164 -25.72 18.14 -5.55
CA LEU A 164 -26.45 16.93 -5.98
C LEU A 164 -27.58 17.28 -6.96
N ASP A 165 -28.37 18.30 -6.64
CA ASP A 165 -29.53 18.73 -7.43
C ASP A 165 -29.14 19.21 -8.84
N LEU A 166 -27.88 19.64 -9.03
CA LEU A 166 -27.32 20.01 -10.33
C LEU A 166 -26.74 18.82 -11.08
N LEU A 167 -26.16 17.85 -10.35
CA LEU A 167 -25.59 16.64 -10.92
C LEU A 167 -26.68 15.68 -11.45
N GLU A 168 -27.78 15.55 -10.71
CA GLU A 168 -28.89 14.65 -11.03
C GLU A 168 -29.45 14.83 -12.46
N PRO A 169 -29.88 16.04 -12.90
CA PRO A 169 -30.40 16.22 -14.25
C PRO A 169 -29.34 16.02 -15.34
N LEU A 170 -28.09 16.37 -15.06
CA LEU A 170 -26.99 16.17 -16.02
C LEU A 170 -26.69 14.70 -16.24
N VAL A 171 -26.64 13.91 -15.16
CA VAL A 171 -26.49 12.45 -15.23
C VAL A 171 -27.70 11.82 -15.91
N GLY A 172 -28.92 12.26 -15.58
CA GLY A 172 -30.16 11.78 -16.20
C GLY A 172 -30.15 11.96 -17.73
N LEU A 173 -29.80 13.16 -18.21
CA LEU A 173 -29.70 13.44 -19.65
C LEU A 173 -28.67 12.56 -20.36
N ILE A 174 -27.51 12.34 -19.75
CA ILE A 174 -26.47 11.49 -20.34
C ILE A 174 -26.89 10.02 -20.30
N PHE A 175 -27.50 9.56 -19.21
CA PHE A 175 -27.94 8.18 -19.03
C PHE A 175 -29.04 7.80 -20.03
N ASP A 176 -29.97 8.71 -20.30
CA ASP A 176 -31.01 8.51 -21.31
C ASP A 176 -30.46 8.46 -22.74
N LYS A 177 -29.33 9.09 -23.01
CA LYS A 177 -28.62 8.95 -24.30
C LYS A 177 -27.84 7.64 -24.41
N LEU A 178 -27.46 7.04 -23.29
CA LEU A 178 -26.76 5.74 -23.25
C LEU A 178 -27.71 4.56 -23.35
N LYS A 179 -28.98 4.70 -22.93
CA LYS A 179 -30.01 3.71 -23.22
C LYS A 179 -30.18 3.61 -24.74
N PRO A 180 -30.05 2.42 -25.35
CA PRO A 180 -30.37 2.25 -26.75
C PRO A 180 -31.83 2.69 -26.96
N LYS A 181 -32.06 3.57 -27.95
CA LYS A 181 -33.39 3.95 -28.42
C LYS A 181 -34.05 2.71 -29.03
N GLY A 182 -34.60 1.83 -28.21
CA GLY A 182 -35.20 0.59 -28.67
C GLY A 182 -35.07 -0.56 -27.68
N GLN A 183 -35.75 -0.44 -26.54
CA GLN A 183 -36.41 -1.62 -25.97
C GLN A 183 -37.68 -1.14 -25.26
N PRO A 184 -38.85 -1.73 -25.60
CA PRO A 184 -40.15 -1.36 -25.01
C PRO A 184 -40.22 -1.66 -23.51
#